data_AF-A0A7X5D5G9-F1
#
_entry.id   AF-A0A7X5D5G9-F1
#
_cell.length_a   1.000
_cell.length_b   1.000
_cell.length_c   1.000
_cell.angle_alpha   90.00
_cell.angle_beta   90.00
_cell.angle_gamma   90.00
#
_symmetry.space_group_name_H-M   'P 1'
#
loop_
_entity.id
_entity.type
_entity.pdbx_description
1 polymer ?
#
loop_
_entity_poly.entity_id
_entity_poly.type
_entity_poly.pdbx_seq_one_letter_code
_entity_poly.pdbx_strand_id
1 'polypeptide(L)'
;MFQLTTVNELSCKAVSTDGKGALFTKAGAMIGYQGQCKFEKVLLGPEGNIAGALLGHIGRRLTGENMPLMKVISSVGSTSFYANLAQHVTIIDLYPGETLKVESENLLLFNDYCKYGFKFLAQGIISQKGLFTSELSATQQGAQVAILSEGNPLVLETPCCVDPDSIVAWTGADPEFKLDLSWKNLIGQASGESYMFDFKRAGYQVVVQPSERKSGIDIGIDGRGGRPNIQRNQTIQGAAGNIGDTLNSAGNVLERFSRMTLRR
;
A
#
# COMPACT_ATOMS: atom_id res chain seq x y z
N MET A 1 10.97 -17.43 8.71
CA MET A 1 11.05 -16.02 8.30
C MET A 1 10.98 -15.93 6.78
N PHE A 2 10.22 -14.96 6.29
CA PHE A 2 10.29 -14.52 4.90
C PHE A 2 11.08 -13.23 4.80
N GLN A 3 12.04 -13.19 3.86
CA GLN A 3 12.78 -12.00 3.49
C GLN A 3 12.26 -11.47 2.16
N LEU A 4 11.95 -10.17 2.13
CA LEU A 4 11.38 -9.47 1.00
C LEU A 4 12.45 -8.65 0.29
N THR A 5 12.38 -8.63 -1.05
CA THR A 5 13.23 -7.79 -1.91
C THR A 5 12.44 -7.30 -3.11
N THR A 6 12.61 -6.04 -3.48
CA THR A 6 12.01 -5.51 -4.71
C THR A 6 12.83 -5.98 -5.92
N VAL A 7 12.16 -6.40 -6.98
CA VAL A 7 12.76 -6.84 -8.24
C VAL A 7 12.21 -5.95 -9.36
N ASN A 8 13.10 -5.26 -10.06
CA ASN A 8 12.77 -4.38 -11.19
C ASN A 8 11.66 -3.36 -10.87
N GLU A 9 11.62 -2.86 -9.62
CA GLU A 9 10.66 -1.87 -9.10
C GLU A 9 9.19 -2.33 -9.04
N LEU A 10 8.73 -3.25 -9.88
CA LEU A 10 7.31 -3.57 -10.06
C LEU A 10 6.91 -4.93 -9.47
N SER A 11 7.84 -5.63 -8.83
CA SER A 11 7.60 -6.95 -8.27
C SER A 11 8.29 -7.11 -6.92
N CYS A 12 7.65 -7.84 -6.02
CA CYS A 12 8.24 -8.28 -4.76
C CYS A 12 8.64 -9.75 -4.88
N LYS A 13 9.89 -10.07 -4.56
CA LYS A 13 10.38 -11.42 -4.32
C LYS A 13 10.37 -11.69 -2.82
N ALA A 14 9.76 -12.79 -2.41
CA ALA A 14 9.80 -13.29 -1.04
C ALA A 14 10.55 -14.62 -1.00
N VAL A 15 11.51 -14.75 -0.09
CA VAL A 15 12.30 -15.98 0.12
C VAL A 15 12.04 -16.51 1.52
N SER A 16 11.65 -17.78 1.63
CA SER A 16 11.56 -18.47 2.93
C SER A 16 12.95 -18.91 3.37
N THR A 17 13.51 -18.25 4.37
CA THR A 17 14.93 -18.43 4.74
C THR A 17 15.19 -19.61 5.66
N ASP A 18 14.20 -20.02 6.46
CA ASP A 18 14.31 -21.09 7.46
C ASP A 18 13.19 -22.15 7.34
N GLY A 19 12.28 -21.99 6.37
CA GLY A 19 11.10 -22.85 6.19
C GLY A 19 10.05 -22.73 7.30
N LYS A 20 10.15 -21.71 8.15
CA LYS A 20 9.25 -21.43 9.27
C LYS A 20 8.49 -20.13 9.03
N GLY A 21 7.39 -20.00 9.75
CA GLY A 21 6.56 -18.81 9.72
C GLY A 21 5.66 -18.73 8.50
N ALA A 22 5.10 -17.55 8.28
CA ALA A 22 4.14 -17.28 7.23
C ALA A 22 4.40 -15.93 6.55
N LEU A 23 3.95 -15.85 5.30
CA LEU A 23 3.81 -14.60 4.56
C LEU A 23 2.33 -14.34 4.34
N PHE A 24 1.90 -13.08 4.48
CA PHE A 24 0.55 -12.65 4.17
C PHE A 24 0.58 -11.76 2.94
N THR A 25 -0.33 -11.99 1.98
CA THR A 25 -0.31 -11.29 0.70
C THR A 25 -1.72 -11.02 0.18
N LYS A 26 -1.88 -9.95 -0.59
CA LYS A 26 -3.08 -9.67 -1.37
C LYS A 26 -3.43 -10.86 -2.27
N ALA A 27 -4.66 -11.35 -2.20
CA ALA A 27 -5.07 -12.48 -3.02
C ALA A 27 -5.02 -12.11 -4.50
N GLY A 28 -4.56 -13.04 -5.32
CA GLY A 28 -4.38 -12.84 -6.76
C GLY A 28 -3.10 -12.08 -7.15
N ALA A 29 -2.31 -11.58 -6.20
CA ALA A 29 -1.06 -10.87 -6.51
C ALA A 29 0.13 -11.78 -6.83
N MET A 30 0.04 -13.09 -6.57
CA MET A 30 1.12 -14.04 -6.87
C MET A 30 1.25 -14.23 -8.39
N ILE A 31 2.47 -14.03 -8.91
CA ILE A 31 2.78 -14.19 -10.33
C ILE A 31 3.69 -15.39 -10.64
N GLY A 32 4.29 -16.02 -9.62
CA GLY A 32 5.09 -17.24 -9.77
C GLY A 32 5.74 -17.68 -8.47
N TYR A 33 6.21 -18.93 -8.40
CA TYR A 33 7.01 -19.45 -7.29
C TYR A 33 7.94 -20.59 -7.73
N GLN A 34 8.97 -20.84 -6.93
CA GLN A 34 9.96 -21.89 -7.08
C GLN A 34 10.13 -22.60 -5.73
N GLY A 35 10.13 -23.94 -5.73
CA GLY A 35 10.14 -24.74 -4.52
C GLY A 35 8.74 -25.13 -4.06
N GLN A 36 8.57 -25.36 -2.76
CA GLN A 36 7.32 -25.82 -2.17
C GLN A 36 6.64 -24.68 -1.40
N CYS A 37 5.62 -24.09 -2.01
CA CYS A 37 4.77 -23.05 -1.42
C CYS A 37 3.33 -23.54 -1.31
N LYS A 38 2.73 -23.41 -0.13
CA LYS A 38 1.31 -23.68 0.14
C LYS A 38 0.59 -22.36 0.37
N PHE A 39 -0.51 -22.16 -0.34
CA PHE A 39 -1.33 -20.96 -0.29
C PHE A 39 -2.68 -21.27 0.34
N GLU A 40 -3.03 -20.57 1.41
CA GLU A 40 -4.27 -20.75 2.15
C GLU A 40 -5.01 -19.43 2.20
N LYS A 41 -6.29 -19.43 1.84
CA LYS A 41 -7.12 -18.24 2.00
C LYS A 41 -7.26 -17.97 3.49
N VAL A 42 -7.02 -16.73 3.91
CA VAL A 42 -7.29 -16.32 5.29
C VAL A 42 -8.80 -16.22 5.44
N LEU A 43 -9.44 -17.32 5.90
CA LEU A 43 -10.85 -17.35 6.21
C LEU A 43 -11.07 -16.80 7.61
N LEU A 44 -11.72 -15.64 7.68
CA LEU A 44 -12.17 -15.04 8.93
C LEU A 44 -13.51 -15.67 9.31
N GLY A 45 -13.48 -16.86 9.92
CA GLY A 45 -14.68 -17.64 10.25
C GLY A 45 -14.60 -18.33 11.62
N PRO A 46 -15.72 -18.46 12.37
CA PRO A 46 -15.74 -19.06 13.71
C PRO A 46 -15.66 -20.60 13.71
N GLU A 47 -15.79 -21.25 12.57
CA GLU A 47 -15.77 -22.71 12.46
C GLU A 47 -14.75 -23.13 11.42
N GLY A 48 -13.85 -24.05 11.79
CA GLY A 48 -13.09 -24.80 10.79
C GLY A 48 -11.59 -25.02 11.04
N ASN A 49 -11.16 -25.10 12.30
CA ASN A 49 -10.05 -25.95 12.76
C ASN A 49 -8.56 -25.61 12.42
N ILE A 50 -7.79 -25.53 13.52
CA ILE A 50 -6.33 -25.70 13.73
C ILE A 50 -5.38 -24.68 13.07
N ALA A 51 -5.58 -23.39 13.37
CA ALA A 51 -4.47 -22.40 13.45
C ALA A 51 -4.77 -21.32 14.51
N GLY A 52 -5.47 -21.73 15.58
CA GLY A 52 -6.18 -20.88 16.53
C GLY A 52 -5.36 -20.26 17.67
N ALA A 53 -4.18 -19.68 17.40
CA ALA A 53 -3.47 -18.92 18.42
C ALA A 53 -2.88 -17.58 17.91
N LEU A 54 -2.49 -17.47 16.64
CA LEU A 54 -2.01 -16.21 16.07
C LEU A 54 -3.13 -15.36 15.44
N LEU A 55 -4.27 -15.98 15.16
CA LEU A 55 -5.45 -15.35 14.54
C LEU A 55 -6.46 -14.81 15.57
N GLY A 56 -6.26 -15.04 16.88
CA GLY A 56 -7.20 -14.66 17.94
C GLY A 56 -7.47 -13.16 18.09
N HIS A 57 -6.68 -12.32 17.41
CA HIS A 57 -6.85 -10.86 17.38
C HIS A 57 -7.29 -10.31 16.03
N ILE A 58 -7.42 -11.14 14.98
CA ILE A 58 -7.99 -10.68 13.72
C ILE A 58 -9.50 -10.64 13.91
N GLY A 59 -9.97 -9.47 14.34
CA GLY A 59 -11.33 -9.19 14.74
C GLY A 59 -12.34 -9.68 13.70
N ARG A 60 -13.23 -10.55 14.20
CA ARG A 60 -14.67 -10.58 13.94
C ARG A 60 -15.13 -9.76 12.72
N ARG A 61 -15.60 -10.45 11.68
CA ARG A 61 -16.79 -10.08 10.90
C ARG A 61 -17.03 -8.56 10.73
N LEU A 62 -16.04 -7.86 10.18
CA LEU A 62 -16.18 -6.50 9.65
C LEU A 62 -15.35 -6.31 8.37
N THR A 63 -15.19 -7.36 7.56
CA THR A 63 -14.57 -7.19 6.24
C THR A 63 -15.61 -6.67 5.25
N GLY A 64 -16.00 -5.40 5.43
CA GLY A 64 -16.42 -4.56 4.32
C GLY A 64 -15.27 -4.26 3.34
N GLU A 65 -14.05 -4.73 3.67
CA GLU A 65 -12.88 -4.74 2.79
C GLU A 65 -13.05 -5.76 1.66
N ASN A 66 -13.00 -5.25 0.43
CA ASN A 66 -12.80 -6.05 -0.77
C ASN A 66 -11.31 -6.41 -0.98
N MET A 67 -10.52 -6.59 0.09
CA MET A 67 -9.12 -7.05 -0.02
C MET A 67 -8.91 -8.41 0.66
N PRO A 68 -9.23 -9.51 -0.01
CA PRO A 68 -8.91 -10.85 0.48
C PRO A 68 -7.39 -11.02 0.65
N LEU A 69 -6.96 -11.46 1.84
CA LEU A 69 -5.57 -11.87 2.11
C LEU A 69 -5.40 -13.40 1.95
N MET A 70 -4.20 -13.79 1.53
CA MET A 70 -3.72 -15.17 1.44
C MET A 70 -2.55 -15.34 2.41
N LYS A 71 -2.54 -16.46 3.13
CA LYS A 71 -1.40 -16.92 3.91
C LYS A 71 -0.56 -17.87 3.08
N VAL A 72 0.75 -17.72 3.13
CA VAL A 72 1.70 -18.55 2.40
C VAL A 72 2.66 -19.18 3.41
N ILE A 73 2.77 -20.49 3.35
CA ILE A 73 3.74 -21.29 4.11
C ILE A 73 4.63 -21.97 3.10
N SER A 74 5.95 -21.95 3.30
CA SER A 74 6.88 -22.51 2.32
C SER A 74 8.02 -23.27 2.99
N SER A 75 8.59 -24.24 2.27
CA SER A 75 9.83 -24.89 2.70
C SER A 75 11.01 -23.92 2.59
N VAL A 76 12.08 -24.22 3.34
CA VAL A 76 13.34 -23.47 3.27
C VAL A 76 13.85 -23.36 1.82
N GLY A 77 14.33 -22.18 1.46
CA GLY A 77 14.86 -21.87 0.13
C GLY A 77 13.81 -21.62 -0.95
N SER A 78 12.53 -21.88 -0.67
CA SER A 78 11.45 -21.56 -1.61
C SER A 78 11.32 -20.06 -1.83
N THR A 79 11.02 -19.69 -3.07
CA THR A 79 10.90 -18.30 -3.50
C THR A 79 9.53 -18.10 -4.15
N SER A 80 8.84 -17.01 -3.80
CA SER A 80 7.61 -16.59 -4.47
C SER A 80 7.71 -15.14 -4.94
N PHE A 81 6.96 -14.82 -5.99
CA PHE A 81 6.97 -13.52 -6.66
C PHE A 81 5.56 -12.94 -6.69
N TYR A 82 5.45 -11.64 -6.43
CA TYR A 82 4.18 -10.93 -6.32
C TYR A 82 4.23 -9.60 -7.05
N ALA A 83 3.14 -9.24 -7.72
CA ALA A 83 2.95 -7.96 -8.38
C ALA A 83 1.46 -7.64 -8.44
N ASN A 84 1.13 -6.36 -8.64
CA ASN A 84 -0.25 -5.94 -8.88
C ASN A 84 -0.27 -4.86 -9.96
N LEU A 85 -0.90 -5.13 -11.10
CA LEU A 85 -1.17 -4.17 -12.17
C LEU A 85 0.03 -3.28 -12.59
N ALA A 86 1.25 -3.82 -12.57
CA ALA A 86 2.49 -3.08 -12.84
C ALA A 86 2.68 -1.82 -11.96
N GLN A 87 2.11 -1.81 -10.76
CA GLN A 87 2.34 -0.78 -9.75
C GLN A 87 3.74 -0.91 -9.16
N HIS A 88 4.29 0.22 -8.75
CA HIS A 88 5.59 0.29 -8.09
C HIS A 88 5.52 -0.33 -6.70
N VAL A 89 6.52 -1.15 -6.36
CA VAL A 89 6.62 -1.93 -5.12
C VAL A 89 7.71 -1.33 -4.24
N THR A 90 7.30 -0.81 -3.08
CA THR A 90 8.23 -0.33 -2.05
C THR A 90 8.18 -1.28 -0.86
N ILE A 91 9.35 -1.71 -0.37
CA ILE A 91 9.45 -2.48 0.87
C ILE A 91 9.85 -1.52 1.99
N ILE A 92 9.11 -1.57 3.08
CA ILE A 92 9.34 -0.80 4.30
C ILE A 92 9.75 -1.80 5.38
N ASP A 93 10.95 -1.61 5.92
CA ASP A 93 11.42 -2.29 7.12
C ASP A 93 10.90 -1.54 8.35
N LEU A 94 10.34 -2.30 9.30
CA LEU A 94 9.81 -1.75 10.56
C LEU A 94 10.65 -2.24 11.73
N TYR A 95 10.97 -1.34 12.65
CA TYR A 95 11.60 -1.64 13.93
C TYR A 95 10.56 -2.06 14.97
N PRO A 96 10.94 -2.90 15.96
CA PRO A 96 10.05 -3.30 17.04
C PRO A 96 9.35 -2.10 17.70
N GLY A 97 8.01 -2.16 17.78
CA GLY A 97 7.18 -1.08 18.33
C GLY A 97 6.71 -0.03 17.32
N GLU A 98 7.26 -0.03 16.10
CA GLU A 98 6.79 0.83 15.02
C GLU A 98 5.48 0.33 14.45
N THR A 99 4.71 1.27 13.91
CA THR A 99 3.45 1.00 13.24
C THR A 99 3.37 1.79 11.95
N LEU A 100 3.04 1.07 10.88
CA LEU A 100 2.75 1.60 9.56
C LEU A 100 1.27 1.45 9.27
N LYS A 101 0.64 2.54 8.85
CA LYS A 101 -0.74 2.54 8.35
C LYS A 101 -0.68 2.63 6.84
N VAL A 102 -1.38 1.73 6.17
CA VAL A 102 -1.38 1.62 4.71
C VAL A 102 -2.83 1.64 4.26
N GLU A 103 -3.12 2.41 3.23
CA GLU A 103 -4.38 2.26 2.50
C GLU A 103 -4.52 0.82 2.04
N SER A 104 -5.64 0.17 2.37
CA SER A 104 -5.71 -1.29 2.24
C SER A 104 -5.49 -1.73 0.80
N GLU A 105 -5.97 -0.98 -0.20
CA GLU A 105 -5.73 -1.32 -1.60
C GLU A 105 -4.25 -1.30 -2.02
N ASN A 106 -3.42 -0.55 -1.30
CA ASN A 106 -1.99 -0.42 -1.53
C ASN A 106 -1.15 -1.45 -0.76
N LEU A 107 -1.73 -2.28 0.10
CA LEU A 107 -0.97 -3.34 0.76
C LEU A 107 -0.74 -4.50 -0.21
N LEU A 108 0.53 -4.87 -0.46
CA LEU A 108 0.86 -6.03 -1.30
C LEU A 108 1.06 -7.29 -0.45
N LEU A 109 2.00 -7.25 0.49
CA LEU A 109 2.36 -8.38 1.35
C LEU A 109 3.20 -7.96 2.55
N PHE A 110 3.21 -8.78 3.58
CA PHE A 110 4.03 -8.59 4.78
C PHE A 110 4.39 -9.94 5.40
N ASN A 111 5.52 -9.99 6.11
CA ASN A 111 5.92 -11.20 6.84
C ASN A 111 5.23 -11.28 8.22
N ASP A 112 5.23 -12.48 8.82
CA ASP A 112 4.58 -12.77 10.10
C ASP A 112 5.21 -12.09 11.33
N TYR A 113 6.21 -11.24 11.13
CA TYR A 113 6.77 -10.38 12.18
C TYR A 113 5.98 -9.07 12.32
N CYS A 114 5.00 -8.85 11.45
CA CYS A 114 4.01 -7.79 11.58
C CYS A 114 2.73 -8.33 12.21
N LYS A 115 2.23 -7.65 13.24
CA LYS A 115 0.85 -7.79 13.70
C LYS A 115 -0.05 -6.96 12.79
N TYR A 116 -1.06 -7.61 12.21
CA TYR A 116 -2.06 -6.98 11.35
C TYR A 116 -3.29 -6.55 12.15
N GLY A 117 -3.73 -5.31 11.92
CA GLY A 117 -4.98 -4.74 12.39
C GLY A 117 -5.66 -3.94 11.28
N PHE A 118 -6.88 -3.48 11.54
CA PHE A 118 -7.65 -2.66 10.62
C PHE A 118 -8.22 -1.46 11.35
N LYS A 119 -8.38 -0.36 10.62
CA LYS A 119 -9.05 0.84 11.12
C LYS A 119 -9.80 1.55 10.00
N PHE A 120 -10.85 2.25 10.39
CA PHE A 120 -11.59 3.14 9.50
C PHE A 120 -11.27 4.58 9.89
N LEU A 121 -10.71 5.36 8.96
CA LEU A 121 -10.47 6.77 9.21
C LEU A 121 -11.73 7.64 9.02
N ALA A 122 -12.70 7.19 8.22
CA ALA A 122 -13.81 8.01 7.73
C ALA A 122 -15.17 7.68 8.39
N GLN A 123 -15.22 7.59 9.73
CA GLN A 123 -16.51 7.42 10.41
C GLN A 123 -17.24 8.77 10.50
N GLY A 124 -17.97 9.16 9.44
CA GLY A 124 -19.00 10.22 9.54
C GLY A 124 -19.02 11.33 8.48
N ILE A 125 -18.11 11.38 7.50
CA ILE A 125 -18.13 12.37 6.42
C ILE A 125 -18.12 11.63 5.08
N ILE A 126 -19.34 11.36 4.59
CA ILE A 126 -19.78 11.13 3.20
C ILE A 126 -18.66 10.92 2.15
N SER A 127 -17.86 9.86 2.28
CA SER A 127 -17.28 9.17 1.13
C SER A 127 -17.85 7.76 1.13
N GLN A 128 -18.61 7.42 0.08
CA GLN A 128 -19.26 6.12 -0.07
C GLN A 128 -18.25 4.95 -0.21
N LYS A 129 -16.94 5.24 -0.21
CA LYS A 129 -15.86 4.31 0.06
C LYS A 129 -15.12 4.81 1.31
N GLY A 130 -15.44 4.27 2.47
CA GLY A 130 -14.61 4.54 3.66
C GLY A 130 -13.15 4.17 3.37
N LEU A 131 -12.21 5.01 3.81
CA LEU A 131 -10.78 4.72 3.69
C LEU A 131 -10.41 3.61 4.68
N PHE A 132 -10.50 2.37 4.21
CA PHE A 132 -10.08 1.19 4.94
C PHE A 132 -8.56 1.19 5.03
N THR A 133 -8.07 1.28 6.25
CA THR A 133 -6.63 1.35 6.52
C THR A 133 -6.18 0.10 7.22
N SER A 134 -5.21 -0.58 6.61
CA SER A 134 -4.47 -1.67 7.22
C SER A 134 -3.43 -1.10 8.19
N GLU A 135 -3.38 -1.62 9.41
CA GLU A 135 -2.42 -1.21 10.44
C GLU A 135 -1.44 -2.35 10.71
N LEU A 136 -0.15 -2.12 10.48
CA LEU A 136 0.92 -3.10 10.58
C LEU A 136 1.88 -2.66 11.69
N SER A 137 1.91 -3.40 12.79
CA SER A 137 2.83 -3.14 13.90
C SER A 137 3.93 -4.19 13.95
N ALA A 138 5.19 -3.77 13.99
CA ALA A 138 6.31 -4.69 14.13
C ALA A 138 6.37 -5.29 15.53
N THR A 139 6.31 -6.61 15.62
CA THR A 139 6.43 -7.33 16.89
C THR A 139 7.88 -7.67 17.23
N GLN A 140 8.75 -7.74 16.23
CA GLN A 140 10.17 -8.05 16.36
C GLN A 140 10.99 -7.57 15.16
N GLN A 141 12.33 -7.67 15.26
CA GLN A 141 13.25 -7.19 14.24
C GLN A 141 13.11 -7.97 12.93
N GLY A 142 13.19 -7.27 11.80
CA GLY A 142 13.05 -7.88 10.47
C GLY A 142 11.59 -7.97 10.00
N ALA A 143 10.69 -7.20 10.63
CA ALA A 143 9.35 -6.96 10.12
C ALA A 143 9.45 -6.18 8.81
N GLN A 144 8.83 -6.71 7.75
CA GLN A 144 8.85 -6.10 6.42
C GLN A 144 7.44 -6.04 5.84
N VAL A 145 7.11 -4.89 5.24
CA VAL A 145 5.83 -4.63 4.58
C VAL A 145 6.11 -4.13 3.16
N ALA A 146 5.59 -4.81 2.15
CA ALA A 146 5.59 -4.36 0.77
C ALA A 146 4.27 -3.63 0.46
N ILE A 147 4.41 -2.40 -0.03
CA ILE A 147 3.30 -1.53 -0.43
C ILE A 147 3.36 -1.24 -1.94
N LEU A 148 2.22 -0.87 -2.50
CA LEU A 148 2.01 -0.54 -3.90
C LEU A 148 1.80 0.97 -4.04
N SER A 149 2.32 1.54 -5.11
CA SER A 149 2.00 2.90 -5.54
C SER A 149 1.83 2.95 -7.06
N GLU A 150 0.94 3.81 -7.53
CA GLU A 150 0.87 4.14 -8.95
C GLU A 150 2.01 5.12 -9.29
N GLY A 151 3.08 4.59 -9.88
CA GLY A 151 4.32 5.33 -10.11
C GLY A 151 5.20 5.44 -8.87
N ASN A 152 6.31 6.16 -9.00
CA ASN A 152 7.33 6.26 -7.95
C ASN A 152 6.83 7.16 -6.81
N PRO A 153 6.69 6.64 -5.58
CA PRO A 153 6.06 7.38 -4.51
C PRO A 153 6.96 8.51 -4.00
N LEU A 154 6.32 9.55 -3.47
CA LEU A 154 6.97 10.64 -2.75
C LEU A 154 6.80 10.42 -1.24
N VAL A 155 7.85 10.73 -0.48
CA VAL A 155 7.81 10.70 0.99
C VAL A 155 7.87 12.13 1.49
N LEU A 156 6.87 12.53 2.26
CA LEU A 156 6.75 13.82 2.91
C LEU A 156 7.02 13.66 4.40
N GLU A 157 7.76 14.61 4.98
CA GLU A 157 7.89 14.72 6.44
C GLU A 157 6.72 15.53 6.98
N THR A 158 6.18 15.12 8.12
CA THR A 158 5.14 15.90 8.81
C THR A 158 5.76 17.06 9.58
N PRO A 159 5.07 18.22 9.72
CA PRO A 159 3.68 18.44 9.33
C PRO A 159 3.47 18.67 7.82
N CYS A 160 2.38 18.12 7.28
CA CYS A 160 2.04 18.28 5.87
C CYS A 160 0.53 18.15 5.64
N CYS A 161 0.06 18.64 4.50
CA CYS A 161 -1.29 18.39 4.01
C CYS A 161 -1.22 17.59 2.72
N VAL A 162 -2.04 16.54 2.59
CA VAL A 162 -2.04 15.67 1.42
C VAL A 162 -3.47 15.44 0.92
N ASP A 163 -3.59 15.19 -0.38
CA ASP A 163 -4.84 14.75 -0.98
C ASP A 163 -5.14 13.31 -0.54
N PRO A 164 -6.32 13.04 0.06
CA PRO A 164 -6.77 11.70 0.42
C PRO A 164 -6.78 10.70 -0.74
N ASP A 165 -6.94 11.13 -2.00
CA ASP A 165 -6.93 10.25 -3.17
C ASP A 165 -5.51 9.90 -3.65
N SER A 166 -4.48 10.52 -3.06
CA SER A 166 -3.06 10.30 -3.40
C SER A 166 -2.28 9.57 -2.30
N ILE A 167 -2.83 9.42 -1.09
CA ILE A 167 -2.10 8.84 0.03
C ILE A 167 -1.95 7.32 -0.13
N VAL A 168 -0.83 6.77 0.33
CA VAL A 168 -0.52 5.33 0.26
C VAL A 168 -0.31 4.77 1.65
N ALA A 169 0.53 5.42 2.45
CA ALA A 169 0.87 4.98 3.79
C ALA A 169 1.35 6.13 4.66
N TRP A 170 1.33 5.97 5.98
CA TRP A 170 1.94 6.91 6.91
C TRP A 170 2.35 6.24 8.22
N THR A 171 3.25 6.89 8.94
CA THR A 171 3.65 6.51 10.31
C THR A 171 3.00 7.42 11.35
N GLY A 172 2.99 7.00 12.60
CA GLY A 172 2.60 7.85 13.71
C GLY A 172 1.10 8.11 13.84
N ALA A 173 0.72 9.34 14.15
CA ALA A 173 -0.67 9.73 14.41
C ALA A 173 -1.50 9.81 13.12
N ASP A 174 -2.81 9.67 13.25
CA ASP A 174 -3.73 9.81 12.11
C ASP A 174 -3.87 11.28 11.71
N PRO A 175 -4.16 11.56 10.42
CA PRO A 175 -4.45 12.90 9.98
C PRO A 175 -5.80 13.39 10.51
N GLU A 176 -5.92 14.71 10.62
CA GLU A 176 -7.22 15.37 10.80
C GLU A 176 -7.82 15.73 9.43
N PHE A 177 -9.15 15.82 9.34
CA PHE A 177 -9.81 16.30 8.14
C PHE A 177 -9.84 17.82 8.14
N LYS A 178 -9.26 18.43 7.12
CA LYS A 178 -9.31 19.87 6.89
C LYS A 178 -10.13 20.16 5.64
N LEU A 179 -11.21 20.93 5.77
CA LEU A 179 -11.93 21.46 4.62
C LEU A 179 -11.10 22.58 3.99
N ASP A 180 -10.74 22.46 2.71
CA ASP A 180 -10.10 23.55 1.99
C ASP A 180 -11.16 24.35 1.22
N LEU A 181 -11.52 25.52 1.77
CA LEU A 181 -12.44 26.45 1.12
C LEU A 181 -11.77 27.23 -0.03
N SER A 182 -10.43 27.22 -0.12
CA SER A 182 -9.64 28.04 -1.06
C SER A 182 -9.62 27.45 -2.46
N TRP A 183 -9.69 26.11 -2.59
CA TRP A 183 -9.78 25.41 -3.88
C TRP A 183 -11.10 25.66 -4.63
N LYS A 184 -12.15 26.12 -3.95
CA LYS A 184 -13.41 26.56 -4.59
C LYS A 184 -13.19 27.68 -5.62
N ASN A 185 -12.09 28.43 -5.50
CA ASN A 185 -11.80 29.58 -6.36
C ASN A 185 -10.87 29.26 -7.55
N LEU A 186 -10.20 28.09 -7.58
CA LEU A 186 -9.15 27.80 -8.57
C LEU A 186 -9.58 26.85 -9.71
N ILE A 187 -10.57 25.98 -9.48
CA ILE A 187 -11.05 25.03 -10.50
C ILE A 187 -12.56 25.13 -10.58
N GLY A 188 -13.05 25.58 -11.74
CA GLY A 188 -14.47 25.72 -12.01
C GLY A 188 -15.22 24.40 -11.80
N GLN A 189 -16.16 24.42 -10.86
CA GLN A 189 -17.34 23.57 -10.75
C GLN A 189 -17.20 22.09 -11.16
N ALA A 190 -16.78 21.24 -10.22
CA ALA A 190 -17.32 19.88 -10.06
C ALA A 190 -16.94 19.34 -8.67
N SER A 191 -17.93 18.82 -7.93
CA SER A 191 -17.79 18.13 -6.63
C SER A 191 -17.66 19.03 -5.40
N GLY A 192 -18.78 19.23 -4.69
CA GLY A 192 -18.86 20.03 -3.47
C GLY A 192 -18.26 19.33 -2.25
N GLU A 193 -17.20 19.94 -1.70
CA GLU A 193 -16.39 19.59 -0.51
C GLU A 193 -15.04 18.93 -0.83
N SER A 194 -14.02 19.75 -1.14
CA SER A 194 -12.62 19.33 -1.15
C SER A 194 -12.09 19.25 0.28
N TYR A 195 -11.85 18.05 0.78
CA TYR A 195 -11.20 17.82 2.08
C TYR A 195 -9.76 17.31 1.86
N MET A 196 -8.87 17.71 2.75
CA MET A 196 -7.48 17.27 2.79
C MET A 196 -7.20 16.53 4.08
N PHE A 197 -6.20 15.65 4.04
CA PHE A 197 -5.59 15.10 5.25
C PHE A 197 -4.52 16.04 5.78
N ASP A 198 -4.73 16.53 7.00
CA ASP A 198 -3.84 17.44 7.71
C ASP A 198 -3.06 16.69 8.80
N PHE A 199 -1.79 16.43 8.52
CA PHE A 199 -0.86 15.83 9.47
C PHE A 199 -0.19 16.91 10.30
N LYS A 200 -0.71 17.18 11.49
CA LYS A 200 -0.23 18.29 12.33
C LYS A 200 1.02 17.98 13.16
N ARG A 201 1.23 16.71 13.52
CA ARG A 201 2.33 16.33 14.42
C ARG A 201 3.59 16.04 13.61
N ALA A 202 4.68 16.73 13.94
CA ALA A 202 5.98 16.54 13.31
C ALA A 202 6.63 15.19 13.64
N GLY A 203 7.59 14.77 12.81
CA GLY A 203 8.42 13.57 13.06
C GLY A 203 7.84 12.27 12.49
N TYR A 204 6.79 12.36 11.67
CA TYR A 204 6.23 11.23 10.94
C TYR A 204 6.51 11.37 9.44
N GLN A 205 6.27 10.28 8.72
CA GLN A 205 6.43 10.22 7.28
C GLN A 205 5.10 9.84 6.64
N VAL A 206 4.79 10.49 5.53
CA VAL A 206 3.59 10.24 4.72
C VAL A 206 4.06 9.88 3.32
N VAL A 207 3.62 8.73 2.83
CA VAL A 207 3.88 8.23 1.49
C VAL A 207 2.68 8.59 0.62
N VAL A 208 2.93 9.32 -0.46
CA VAL A 208 1.93 9.66 -1.47
C VAL A 208 2.37 9.14 -2.83
N GLN A 209 1.43 8.69 -3.64
CA GLN A 209 1.69 8.29 -5.01
C GLN A 209 1.54 9.50 -5.96
N PRO A 210 2.31 9.56 -7.06
CA PRO A 210 2.20 10.59 -8.09
C PRO A 210 1.01 10.33 -9.04
N SER A 211 -0.13 9.93 -8.48
CA SER A 211 -1.37 9.63 -9.20
C SER A 211 -2.54 9.79 -8.23
N GLU A 212 -3.56 10.56 -8.62
CA GLU A 212 -4.80 10.65 -7.86
C GLU A 212 -5.73 9.51 -8.29
N ARG A 213 -6.31 8.80 -7.32
CA ARG A 213 -7.38 7.86 -7.62
C ARG A 213 -8.58 8.64 -8.13
N LYS A 214 -9.23 8.12 -9.18
CA LYS A 214 -10.53 8.64 -9.61
C LYS A 214 -11.59 8.29 -8.56
N SER A 215 -11.67 9.06 -7.47
CA SER A 215 -12.87 9.14 -6.62
C SER A 215 -13.95 9.94 -7.33
N GLY A 216 -14.37 9.43 -8.49
CA GLY A 216 -15.54 9.95 -9.17
C GLY A 216 -16.78 9.39 -8.49
N ILE A 217 -17.47 10.21 -7.69
CA ILE A 217 -18.90 10.05 -7.59
C ILE A 217 -19.45 10.45 -8.95
N ASP A 218 -19.73 9.47 -9.82
CA ASP A 218 -20.53 9.72 -11.01
C ASP A 218 -21.99 9.88 -10.56
N ILE A 219 -22.38 11.11 -10.22
CA ILE A 219 -23.78 11.51 -10.14
C ILE A 219 -24.21 12.12 -11.48
N GLY A 220 -23.79 11.50 -12.58
CA GLY A 220 -24.45 11.69 -13.87
C GLY A 220 -25.83 11.02 -13.84
N ILE A 221 -26.84 11.71 -13.32
CA ILE A 221 -28.16 11.65 -13.97
C ILE A 221 -27.92 12.25 -15.36
N ASP A 222 -27.64 11.37 -16.30
CA ASP A 222 -27.95 11.46 -17.73
C ASP A 222 -27.11 10.42 -18.46
N GLY A 223 -27.71 9.23 -18.61
CA GLY A 223 -27.07 8.11 -19.28
C GLY A 223 -26.73 8.44 -20.73
N ARG A 224 -25.45 8.29 -21.09
CA ARG A 224 -24.95 7.83 -22.40
C ARG A 224 -23.41 7.73 -22.39
N GLY A 225 -22.94 6.48 -22.33
CA GLY A 225 -21.84 5.88 -23.11
C GLY A 225 -20.52 6.62 -23.32
N GLY A 226 -19.42 5.93 -22.98
CA GLY A 226 -18.12 6.15 -23.63
C GLY A 226 -16.94 5.54 -22.87
N ARG A 227 -16.52 4.32 -23.23
CA ARG A 227 -15.22 3.78 -22.81
C ARG A 227 -14.10 4.68 -23.36
N PRO A 228 -13.13 5.15 -22.57
CA PRO A 228 -11.94 5.78 -23.12
C PRO A 228 -11.08 4.74 -23.84
N ASN A 229 -10.84 4.98 -25.12
CA ASN A 229 -9.92 4.21 -25.96
C ASN A 229 -8.48 4.46 -25.47
N ILE A 230 -7.69 3.41 -25.27
CA ILE A 230 -6.26 3.52 -25.00
C ILE A 230 -5.59 3.98 -26.30
N GLN A 231 -5.20 5.25 -26.37
CA GLN A 231 -4.43 5.78 -27.48
C GLN A 231 -2.98 5.27 -27.39
N ARG A 232 -2.64 4.28 -28.23
CA ARG A 232 -1.24 3.89 -28.50
C ARG A 232 -0.52 5.06 -29.16
N ASN A 233 0.45 5.66 -28.48
CA ASN A 233 1.44 6.50 -29.15
C ASN A 233 2.62 5.63 -29.63
N GLN A 234 2.72 5.50 -30.95
CA GLN A 234 3.96 5.19 -31.63
C GLN A 234 4.82 6.46 -31.64
N THR A 235 5.91 6.49 -30.87
CA THR A 235 7.09 7.29 -31.21
C THR A 235 8.34 6.67 -30.59
N ILE A 236 8.82 5.57 -31.20
CA ILE A 236 10.18 5.06 -30.98
C ILE A 236 11.07 5.77 -32.00
N GLN A 237 11.49 7.00 -31.71
CA GLN A 237 12.63 7.68 -32.34
C GLN A 237 12.89 8.96 -31.53
N GLY A 238 13.75 8.86 -30.50
CA GLY A 238 14.15 10.02 -29.71
C GLY A 238 14.70 9.73 -28.31
N ALA A 239 14.43 8.56 -27.73
CA ALA A 239 14.87 8.23 -26.38
C ALA A 239 16.31 7.66 -26.34
N ALA A 240 17.31 8.48 -26.67
CA ALA A 240 18.72 8.16 -26.46
C ALA A 240 19.52 9.30 -25.78
N GLY A 241 18.85 10.36 -25.32
CA GLY A 241 19.52 11.56 -24.79
C GLY A 241 19.60 11.70 -23.26
N ASN A 242 18.70 11.10 -22.47
CA ASN A 242 18.51 11.53 -21.08
C ASN A 242 18.60 10.41 -20.02
N ILE A 243 19.32 9.32 -20.31
CA ILE A 243 19.47 8.19 -19.37
C ILE A 243 20.32 8.60 -18.15
N GLY A 244 21.24 9.56 -18.29
CA GLY A 244 22.15 10.01 -17.22
C GLY A 244 21.46 10.75 -16.07
N ASP A 245 20.44 11.57 -16.35
CA ASP A 245 19.79 12.41 -15.33
C ASP A 245 18.72 11.65 -14.53
N THR A 246 18.03 10.68 -15.16
CA THR A 246 17.09 9.77 -14.48
C THR A 246 17.77 8.78 -13.52
N LEU A 247 19.01 8.36 -13.81
CA LEU A 247 19.76 7.44 -12.95
C LEU A 247 20.24 8.12 -11.66
N ASN A 248 20.58 9.41 -11.71
CA ASN A 248 20.95 10.19 -10.52
C ASN A 248 19.74 10.53 -9.63
N SER A 249 18.55 10.71 -10.22
CA SER A 249 17.30 10.91 -9.47
C SER A 249 16.83 9.63 -8.79
N ALA A 250 16.88 8.48 -9.48
CA ALA A 250 16.57 7.17 -8.89
C ALA A 250 17.54 6.80 -7.76
N GLY A 251 18.84 7.10 -7.93
CA GLY A 251 19.85 6.88 -6.90
C GLY A 251 19.59 7.65 -5.60
N ASN A 252 19.22 8.94 -5.68
CA ASN A 252 18.91 9.77 -4.51
C ASN A 252 17.60 9.37 -3.80
N VAL A 253 16.62 8.87 -4.55
CA VAL A 253 15.34 8.38 -4.01
C VAL A 253 15.55 7.03 -3.32
N LEU A 254 16.32 6.12 -3.93
CA LEU A 254 16.71 4.84 -3.31
C LEU A 254 17.59 5.04 -2.07
N GLU A 255 18.44 6.08 -2.02
CA GLU A 255 19.20 6.43 -0.82
C GLU A 255 18.29 6.98 0.30
N ARG A 256 17.22 7.72 -0.04
CA ARG A 256 16.20 8.18 0.92
C ARG A 256 15.31 7.04 1.42
N PHE A 257 14.96 6.08 0.56
CA PHE A 257 14.25 4.85 0.96
C PHE A 257 15.14 3.91 1.78
N SER A 258 16.44 3.79 1.46
CA SER A 258 17.41 3.06 2.28
C SER A 258 17.71 3.76 3.61
N ARG A 259 17.52 5.09 3.68
CA ARG A 259 17.52 5.90 4.92
C ARG A 259 16.15 5.97 5.61
N MET A 260 15.14 5.25 5.13
CA MET A 260 13.89 5.00 5.85
C MET A 260 14.09 4.04 7.03
N THR A 261 15.32 3.95 7.54
CA THR A 261 15.62 3.64 8.93
C THR A 261 14.93 4.69 9.79
N LEU A 262 13.66 4.44 10.15
CA LEU A 262 12.88 5.31 11.02
C LEU A 262 13.71 5.59 12.28
N ARG A 263 14.17 6.84 12.41
CA ARG A 263 14.98 7.27 13.55
C ARG A 263 14.06 7.43 14.76
N ARG A 264 14.57 6.96 15.90
CA ARG A 264 14.05 7.10 17.26
C ARG A 264 13.37 8.42 17.56
#